data_AF-A0A9E3F4J5-F1
#
_entry.id   AF-A0A9E3F4J5-F1
#
_cell.length_a   1.000
_cell.length_b   1.000
_cell.length_c   1.000
_cell.angle_alpha   90.00
_cell.angle_beta   90.00
_cell.angle_gamma   90.00
#
_symmetry.space_group_name_H-M   'P 1'
#
loop_
_entity.id
_entity.type
_entity.pdbx_description
1 polymer ?
#
loop_
_entity_poly.entity_id
_entity_poly.type
_entity_poly.pdbx_seq_one_letter_code
_entity_poly.pdbx_strand_id
1 'polypeptide(L)'
;MRRRTGLPALALLAGLLLTGCGHSNSGSNGGTVAVTPQSNTGPRQTVLLPDQQTGAPLEPDPRMTPGDTLDVTVQDICVPGYTQKVRNVPQEVKRQVYAEYGITSHRPGEYEVDHLISLELGGSNSVKNLWPQSYETQPWNAHVKDDLENKLHEMVCSGQLDLATAQHEIATDWIAAYKKYFHTDQPLAGGGFQTAGYTRHRRRRENFQPLTSTPEENGGGNGQVWVNTRSGKYFHAGSPYYGNTKQGEYLTEEQAQQQGYTPARGQ
;
A
#
# COMPACT_ATOMS: atom_id res chain seq x y z
N MET A 1 -48.53 -21.68 32.12
CA MET A 1 -49.17 -22.55 31.11
C MET A 1 -48.06 -23.08 30.19
N ARG A 2 -47.47 -24.27 30.44
CA ARG A 2 -47.70 -25.57 29.72
C ARG A 2 -47.77 -25.39 28.19
N ARG A 3 -46.98 -26.01 27.29
CA ARG A 3 -46.25 -27.30 27.20
C ARG A 3 -45.08 -27.13 26.17
N ARG A 4 -43.85 -27.64 26.32
CA ARG A 4 -43.29 -29.02 26.24
C ARG A 4 -43.37 -29.73 24.85
N THR A 5 -42.16 -30.14 24.38
CA THR A 5 -41.75 -31.33 23.59
C THR A 5 -42.09 -31.40 22.09
N GLY A 6 -41.25 -31.91 21.18
CA GLY A 6 -39.99 -32.66 21.32
C GLY A 6 -39.29 -33.00 20.00
N LEU A 7 -38.09 -33.61 20.12
CA LEU A 7 -37.30 -34.29 19.09
C LEU A 7 -37.77 -35.76 18.90
N PRO A 8 -37.49 -36.36 17.74
CA PRO A 8 -36.63 -37.58 17.67
C PRO A 8 -35.64 -37.49 16.48
N ALA A 9 -34.38 -37.97 16.48
CA ALA A 9 -33.75 -39.24 16.85
C ALA A 9 -33.95 -40.41 15.84
N LEU A 10 -32.84 -40.71 15.15
CA LEU A 10 -32.34 -41.99 14.60
C LEU A 10 -33.11 -42.78 13.50
N ALA A 11 -32.37 -43.11 12.42
CA ALA A 11 -32.26 -44.49 11.94
C ALA A 11 -30.94 -44.71 11.17
N LEU A 12 -30.18 -45.71 11.62
CA LEU A 12 -29.01 -46.31 10.98
C LEU A 12 -29.41 -47.10 9.72
N LEU A 13 -28.49 -47.22 8.76
CA LEU A 13 -28.36 -48.40 7.91
C LEU A 13 -26.88 -48.70 7.64
N ALA A 14 -26.47 -49.88 8.09
CA ALA A 14 -25.16 -50.48 7.90
C ALA A 14 -25.31 -51.76 7.06
N GLY A 15 -24.25 -52.12 6.33
CA GLY A 15 -24.02 -53.44 5.75
C GLY A 15 -24.20 -53.51 4.23
N LEU A 16 -23.48 -54.33 3.46
CA LEU A 16 -22.36 -55.24 3.75
C LEU A 16 -21.88 -55.77 2.36
N LEU A 17 -20.55 -55.87 2.18
CA LEU A 17 -19.72 -56.80 1.38
C LEU A 17 -20.27 -57.47 0.08
N LEU A 18 -19.42 -57.53 -0.96
CA LEU A 18 -18.74 -58.76 -1.46
C LEU A 18 -17.84 -58.50 -2.71
N THR A 19 -16.57 -58.91 -2.59
CA THR A 19 -15.69 -59.66 -3.55
C THR A 19 -16.18 -59.89 -5.00
N GLY A 20 -15.40 -59.87 -6.08
CA GLY A 20 -13.94 -59.87 -6.33
C GLY A 20 -13.63 -60.39 -7.76
N CYS A 21 -12.36 -60.33 -8.20
CA CYS A 21 -11.61 -61.09 -9.24
C CYS A 21 -10.55 -60.12 -9.82
N GLY A 22 -9.24 -60.35 -9.79
CA GLY A 22 -8.51 -61.58 -10.05
C GLY A 22 -8.01 -61.57 -11.49
N HIS A 23 -6.82 -61.01 -11.75
CA HIS A 23 -6.03 -61.32 -12.96
C HIS A 23 -4.55 -61.40 -12.56
N SER A 24 -4.09 -62.65 -12.45
CA SER A 24 -2.68 -63.00 -12.39
C SER A 24 -2.07 -62.85 -13.78
N ASN A 25 -0.83 -62.39 -13.85
CA ASN A 25 0.06 -62.83 -14.93
C ASN A 25 1.43 -63.17 -14.33
N SER A 26 1.70 -64.47 -14.24
CA SER A 26 3.02 -65.02 -13.96
C SER A 26 3.72 -65.27 -15.29
N GLY A 27 4.91 -64.72 -15.44
CA GLY A 27 5.77 -64.96 -16.61
C GLY A 27 7.22 -64.73 -16.23
N SER A 28 7.80 -65.68 -15.49
CA SER A 28 9.24 -65.79 -15.30
C SER A 28 9.86 -66.36 -16.57
N ASN A 29 10.81 -65.63 -17.18
CA ASN A 29 11.83 -66.24 -18.02
C ASN A 29 13.17 -65.57 -17.69
N GLY A 30 14.08 -66.40 -17.16
CA GLY A 30 15.47 -66.03 -16.94
C GLY A 30 16.18 -65.86 -18.27
N GLY A 31 16.92 -64.77 -18.38
CA GLY A 31 17.81 -64.47 -19.49
C GLY A 31 18.75 -63.37 -19.05
N THR A 32 19.95 -63.74 -18.65
CA THR A 32 21.07 -62.83 -18.43
C THR A 32 21.38 -62.11 -19.74
N VAL A 33 21.01 -60.84 -19.84
CA VAL A 33 21.47 -59.94 -20.91
C VAL A 33 22.29 -58.84 -20.26
N ALA A 34 23.55 -58.74 -20.70
CA ALA A 34 24.50 -57.75 -20.26
C ALA A 34 23.94 -56.33 -20.40
N VAL A 35 23.85 -55.60 -19.29
CA VAL A 35 23.49 -54.18 -19.28
C VAL A 35 24.74 -53.38 -19.66
N THR A 36 24.82 -52.96 -20.92
CA THR A 36 25.70 -51.87 -21.37
C THR A 36 25.24 -50.55 -20.74
N PRO A 37 26.13 -49.66 -20.29
CA PRO A 37 25.73 -48.35 -19.79
C PRO A 37 25.32 -47.49 -21.00
N GLN A 38 24.02 -47.36 -21.24
CA GLN A 38 23.50 -46.36 -22.16
C GLN A 38 23.52 -45.00 -21.47
N SER A 39 24.38 -44.14 -22.00
CA SER A 39 24.45 -42.71 -21.74
C SER A 39 23.12 -42.05 -22.15
N ASN A 40 22.22 -41.87 -21.19
CA ASN A 40 21.02 -41.06 -21.36
C ASN A 40 21.42 -39.59 -21.51
N THR A 41 21.64 -39.15 -22.75
CA THR A 41 21.61 -37.74 -23.15
C THR A 41 20.15 -37.28 -23.25
N GLY A 42 19.47 -37.19 -22.12
CA GLY A 42 18.20 -36.46 -21.99
C GLY A 42 18.49 -35.00 -21.64
N PRO A 43 17.72 -34.02 -22.15
CA PRO A 43 17.90 -32.63 -21.77
C PRO A 43 17.66 -32.51 -20.27
N ARG A 44 18.68 -32.03 -19.56
CA ARG A 44 18.67 -31.70 -18.14
C ARG A 44 17.46 -30.79 -17.91
N GLN A 45 16.40 -31.32 -17.30
CA GLN A 45 15.32 -30.49 -16.79
C GLN A 45 15.95 -29.63 -15.69
N THR A 46 16.27 -28.39 -16.05
CA THR A 46 16.58 -27.34 -15.10
C THR A 46 15.31 -27.16 -14.29
N VAL A 47 15.25 -27.78 -13.12
CA VAL A 47 14.33 -27.36 -12.07
C VAL A 47 14.66 -25.89 -11.83
N LEU A 48 13.82 -25.00 -12.36
CA LEU A 48 13.89 -23.58 -12.10
C LEU A 48 13.63 -23.45 -10.60
N LEU A 49 14.69 -23.28 -9.83
CA LEU A 49 14.61 -22.79 -8.47
C LEU A 49 13.82 -21.48 -8.51
N PRO A 50 12.91 -21.22 -7.55
CA PRO A 50 12.22 -19.94 -7.50
C PRO A 50 13.28 -18.85 -7.49
N ASP A 51 13.13 -17.93 -8.44
CA ASP A 51 13.97 -16.76 -8.63
C ASP A 51 14.23 -16.14 -7.26
N GLN A 52 15.47 -16.27 -6.76
CA GLN A 52 15.93 -15.47 -5.65
C GLN A 52 15.98 -14.05 -6.20
N GLN A 53 14.85 -13.35 -6.22
CA GLN A 53 14.79 -11.97 -6.67
C GLN A 53 15.84 -11.20 -5.88
N THR A 54 16.95 -10.86 -6.52
CA THR A 54 18.10 -10.20 -5.88
C THR A 54 17.84 -8.72 -5.64
N GLY A 55 16.59 -8.32 -5.42
CA GLY A 55 16.15 -6.95 -5.24
C GLY A 55 14.87 -6.88 -4.42
N ALA A 56 14.63 -5.71 -3.82
CA ALA A 56 13.40 -5.41 -3.11
C ALA A 56 12.16 -5.72 -3.97
N PRO A 57 11.10 -6.32 -3.40
CA PRO A 57 9.87 -6.57 -4.14
C PRO A 57 9.19 -5.25 -4.52
N LEU A 58 8.65 -5.18 -5.74
CA LEU A 58 7.81 -4.06 -6.20
C LEU A 58 6.40 -4.12 -5.58
N GLU A 59 5.91 -5.33 -5.31
CA GLU A 59 4.59 -5.62 -4.75
C GLU A 59 4.74 -6.67 -3.64
N PRO A 60 3.90 -6.65 -2.60
CA PRO A 60 3.97 -7.65 -1.55
C PRO A 60 3.60 -9.06 -2.05
N ASP A 61 4.07 -10.11 -1.37
CA ASP A 61 3.57 -11.46 -1.62
C ASP A 61 2.12 -11.55 -1.12
N PRO A 62 1.12 -11.81 -1.98
CA PRO A 62 -0.29 -11.81 -1.60
C PRO A 62 -0.66 -12.91 -0.59
N ARG A 63 0.19 -13.94 -0.42
CA ARG A 63 0.00 -14.97 0.61
C ARG A 63 0.38 -14.47 2.00
N MET A 64 1.27 -13.49 2.08
CA MET A 64 1.80 -12.92 3.31
C MET A 64 1.04 -11.64 3.68
N THR A 65 0.80 -10.78 2.69
CA THR A 65 0.12 -9.51 2.84
C THR A 65 -1.09 -9.43 1.91
N PRO A 66 -2.20 -10.15 2.21
CA PRO A 66 -3.40 -10.15 1.37
C PRO A 66 -4.21 -8.84 1.39
N GLY A 67 -3.95 -7.91 2.32
CA GLY A 67 -4.70 -6.66 2.44
C GLY A 67 -5.82 -6.73 3.49
N ASP A 68 -5.46 -6.89 4.76
CA ASP A 68 -6.41 -6.94 5.89
C ASP A 68 -6.94 -5.55 6.27
N THR A 69 -8.25 -5.41 6.46
CA THR A 69 -8.92 -4.13 6.74
C THR A 69 -9.48 -4.06 8.17
N LEU A 70 -9.75 -2.84 8.64
CA LEU A 70 -10.57 -2.57 9.81
C LEU A 70 -12.05 -2.56 9.41
N ASP A 71 -12.93 -2.80 10.38
CA ASP A 71 -14.38 -2.60 10.22
C ASP A 71 -14.71 -1.11 10.37
N VAL A 72 -14.59 -0.36 9.27
CA VAL A 72 -14.82 1.09 9.22
C VAL A 72 -15.61 1.48 7.97
N THR A 73 -16.30 2.60 8.07
CA THR A 73 -17.11 3.18 6.99
C THR A 73 -16.40 4.38 6.34
N VAL A 74 -16.93 4.83 5.19
CA VAL A 74 -16.50 6.08 4.54
C VAL A 74 -16.59 7.26 5.52
N GLN A 75 -17.63 7.29 6.35
CA GLN A 75 -17.83 8.34 7.35
C GLN A 75 -16.76 8.30 8.46
N ASP A 76 -16.19 7.14 8.75
CA ASP A 76 -15.11 7.02 9.74
C ASP A 76 -13.76 7.49 9.18
N ILE A 77 -13.46 7.15 7.93
CA ILE A 77 -12.14 7.42 7.32
C ILE A 77 -12.03 8.85 6.76
N CYS A 78 -13.14 9.46 6.35
CA CYS A 78 -13.16 10.79 5.74
C CYS A 78 -13.26 11.95 6.76
N VAL A 79 -12.84 11.71 8.02
CA VAL A 79 -12.76 12.76 9.04
C VAL A 79 -11.30 13.15 9.30
N PRO A 80 -11.01 14.46 9.48
CA PRO A 80 -9.67 14.90 9.81
C PRO A 80 -9.08 14.18 11.02
N GLY A 81 -7.89 13.61 10.86
CA GLY A 81 -7.15 12.96 11.93
C GLY A 81 -7.51 11.50 12.22
N TYR A 82 -8.36 10.85 11.41
CA TYR A 82 -8.64 9.41 11.54
C TYR A 82 -7.36 8.57 11.66
N THR A 83 -6.44 8.69 10.71
CA THR A 83 -5.20 7.90 10.68
C THR A 83 -4.32 8.12 11.91
N GLN A 84 -4.35 9.31 12.52
CA GLN A 84 -3.57 9.58 13.73
C GLN A 84 -3.99 8.69 14.90
N LYS A 85 -5.26 8.27 14.95
CA LYS A 85 -5.80 7.40 16.00
C LYS A 85 -5.39 5.94 15.80
N VAL A 86 -5.16 5.51 14.56
CA VAL A 86 -4.95 4.10 14.21
C VAL A 86 -3.54 3.78 13.71
N ARG A 87 -2.65 4.77 13.52
CA ARG A 87 -1.31 4.58 12.90
C ARG A 87 -0.24 3.82 13.69
N ASN A 88 -0.51 3.36 14.90
CA ASN A 88 0.53 2.76 15.74
C ASN A 88 0.84 1.32 15.32
N VAL A 89 1.99 1.11 14.68
CA VAL A 89 2.58 -0.21 14.41
C VAL A 89 3.77 -0.42 15.35
N PRO A 90 3.66 -1.29 16.38
CA PRO A 90 4.76 -1.57 17.31
C PRO A 90 6.02 -2.06 16.60
N GLN A 91 7.20 -1.73 17.14
CA GLN A 91 8.48 -2.16 16.57
C GLN A 91 8.63 -3.68 16.47
N GLU A 92 8.01 -4.44 17.37
CA GLU A 92 7.97 -5.90 17.29
C GLU A 92 7.24 -6.39 16.03
N VAL A 93 6.10 -5.78 15.70
CA VAL A 93 5.36 -6.10 14.48
C VAL A 93 6.20 -5.76 13.25
N LYS A 94 6.90 -4.62 13.25
CA LYS A 94 7.81 -4.26 12.15
C LYS A 94 8.93 -5.29 11.95
N ARG A 95 9.54 -5.77 13.04
CA ARG A 95 10.55 -6.84 12.98
C ARG A 95 9.97 -8.15 12.45
N GLN A 96 8.77 -8.51 12.88
CA GLN A 96 8.08 -9.71 12.38
C GLN A 96 7.88 -9.64 10.86
N VAL A 97 7.39 -8.50 10.34
CA VAL A 97 7.19 -8.30 8.90
C VAL A 97 8.52 -8.47 8.13
N TYR A 98 9.61 -7.84 8.57
CA TYR A 98 10.92 -8.04 7.94
C TYR A 98 11.37 -9.50 7.97
N ALA A 99 11.20 -10.20 9.11
CA ALA A 99 11.58 -11.59 9.26
C ALA A 99 10.77 -12.53 8.35
N GLU A 100 9.46 -12.30 8.23
CA GLU A 100 8.59 -13.06 7.33
C GLU A 100 9.04 -12.91 5.87
N TYR A 101 9.44 -11.70 5.46
CA TYR A 101 9.98 -11.42 4.12
C TYR A 101 11.46 -11.80 3.94
N GLY A 102 12.09 -12.44 4.93
CA GLY A 102 13.49 -12.87 4.86
C GLY A 102 14.51 -11.74 4.88
N ILE A 103 14.12 -10.52 5.27
CA ILE A 103 15.00 -9.35 5.34
C ILE A 103 15.73 -9.35 6.69
N THR A 104 16.96 -9.87 6.69
CA THR A 104 17.80 -9.95 7.89
C THR A 104 18.68 -8.72 8.12
N SER A 105 18.88 -7.89 7.09
CA SER A 105 19.63 -6.63 7.16
C SER A 105 19.18 -5.71 6.03
N HIS A 106 19.10 -4.41 6.31
CA HIS A 106 18.82 -3.37 5.33
C HIS A 106 19.44 -2.05 5.80
N ARG A 107 19.65 -1.11 4.88
CA ARG A 107 20.12 0.24 5.23
C ARG A 107 18.98 1.05 5.87
N PRO A 108 19.30 2.04 6.72
CA PRO A 108 18.32 3.03 7.14
C PRO A 108 17.71 3.74 5.93
N GLY A 109 16.38 3.74 5.83
CA GLY A 109 15.65 4.36 4.71
C GLY A 109 15.53 3.51 3.44
N GLU A 110 16.02 2.27 3.43
CA GLU A 110 15.84 1.36 2.28
C GLU A 110 14.38 0.89 2.15
N TYR A 111 13.76 0.59 3.29
CA TYR A 111 12.36 0.15 3.39
C TYR A 111 11.61 0.92 4.48
N GLU A 112 10.30 0.98 4.31
CA GLU A 112 9.33 1.20 5.38
C GLU A 112 8.45 -0.05 5.52
N VAL A 113 8.10 -0.40 6.77
CA VAL A 113 7.00 -1.35 6.99
C VAL A 113 5.72 -0.56 6.82
N ASP A 114 5.05 -0.79 5.71
CA ASP A 114 3.95 0.01 5.23
C ASP A 114 2.71 -0.84 4.94
N HIS A 115 1.56 -0.18 4.87
CA HIS A 115 0.25 -0.79 4.69
C HIS A 115 -0.01 -1.07 3.20
N LEU A 116 -0.47 -2.28 2.82
CA LEU A 116 -0.90 -2.56 1.44
C LEU A 116 -2.17 -1.77 1.12
N ILE A 117 -3.20 -1.92 1.95
CA ILE A 117 -4.35 -1.00 1.97
C ILE A 117 -4.03 0.10 2.98
N SER A 118 -3.94 1.35 2.53
CA SER A 118 -3.67 2.51 3.39
C SER A 118 -4.64 2.59 4.56
N LEU A 119 -4.19 3.12 5.70
CA LEU A 119 -5.08 3.48 6.80
C LEU A 119 -6.16 4.48 6.33
N GLU A 120 -5.87 5.35 5.37
CA GLU A 120 -6.84 6.29 4.79
C GLU A 120 -7.96 5.59 4.01
N LEU A 121 -7.78 4.31 3.67
CA LEU A 121 -8.77 3.43 3.06
C LEU A 121 -9.23 2.33 4.04
N GLY A 122 -9.03 2.51 5.34
CA GLY A 122 -9.47 1.56 6.35
C GLY A 122 -8.62 0.30 6.46
N GLY A 123 -7.37 0.32 5.98
CA GLY A 123 -6.43 -0.77 6.22
C GLY A 123 -6.15 -1.01 7.70
N SER A 124 -5.71 -2.22 8.05
CA SER A 124 -5.36 -2.61 9.42
C SER A 124 -3.85 -2.58 9.69
N ASN A 125 -3.44 -2.55 10.97
CA ASN A 125 -2.04 -2.74 11.38
C ASN A 125 -1.61 -4.21 11.48
N SER A 126 -2.40 -5.12 10.91
CA SER A 126 -2.13 -6.56 10.91
C SER A 126 -0.92 -6.87 10.04
N VAL A 127 -0.14 -7.89 10.38
CA VAL A 127 0.94 -8.39 9.48
C VAL A 127 0.40 -8.78 8.10
N LYS A 128 -0.89 -9.15 8.02
CA LYS A 128 -1.60 -9.43 6.77
C LYS A 128 -1.88 -8.19 5.89
N ASN A 129 -1.59 -7.00 6.38
CA ASN A 129 -1.67 -5.76 5.63
C ASN A 129 -0.35 -4.99 5.65
N LEU A 130 0.71 -5.52 6.28
CA LEU A 130 2.00 -4.85 6.35
C LEU A 130 3.05 -5.58 5.51
N TRP A 131 3.91 -4.81 4.84
CA TRP A 131 5.02 -5.35 4.04
C TRP A 131 6.22 -4.40 4.02
N PRO A 132 7.43 -4.90 3.71
CA PRO A 132 8.61 -4.06 3.50
C PRO A 132 8.53 -3.34 2.15
N GLN A 133 8.04 -2.11 2.15
CA GLN A 133 7.95 -1.29 0.95
C GLN A 133 9.25 -0.52 0.72
N SER A 134 9.86 -0.68 -0.46
CA SER A 134 11.13 -0.03 -0.77
C SER A 134 10.98 1.43 -1.20
N TYR A 135 11.94 2.26 -0.78
CA TYR A 135 12.14 3.61 -1.30
C TYR A 135 13.07 3.64 -2.53
N GLU A 136 13.84 2.57 -2.77
CA GLU A 136 14.92 2.54 -3.76
C GLU A 136 14.49 1.94 -5.10
N THR A 137 13.40 1.16 -5.13
CA THR A 137 12.88 0.54 -6.36
C THR A 137 12.47 1.61 -7.39
N GLN A 138 12.76 1.33 -8.67
CA GLN A 138 12.44 2.24 -9.76
C GLN A 138 11.71 1.49 -10.88
N PRO A 139 10.74 2.11 -11.54
CA PRO A 139 10.22 3.45 -11.25
C PRO A 139 9.22 3.47 -10.07
N TRP A 140 8.75 2.31 -9.63
CA TRP A 140 7.74 2.12 -8.59
C TRP A 140 8.38 2.02 -7.20
N ASN A 141 8.02 2.91 -6.26
CA ASN A 141 8.52 2.93 -4.87
C ASN A 141 7.45 3.46 -3.91
N ALA A 142 7.78 3.51 -2.61
CA ALA A 142 6.98 4.10 -1.54
C ALA A 142 6.28 5.41 -1.93
N HIS A 143 7.02 6.39 -2.45
CA HIS A 143 6.44 7.69 -2.80
C HIS A 143 5.39 7.62 -3.91
N VAL A 144 5.58 6.71 -4.88
CA VAL A 144 4.61 6.52 -5.96
C VAL A 144 3.33 5.88 -5.43
N LYS A 145 3.44 4.96 -4.46
CA LYS A 145 2.26 4.39 -3.81
C LYS A 145 1.56 5.43 -2.93
N ASP A 146 2.28 6.31 -2.22
CA ASP A 146 1.67 7.42 -1.47
C ASP A 146 0.76 8.27 -2.38
N ASP A 147 1.19 8.58 -3.60
CA ASP A 147 0.39 9.33 -4.57
C ASP A 147 -0.93 8.59 -4.92
N LEU A 148 -0.87 7.26 -5.12
CA LEU A 148 -2.07 6.43 -5.32
C LEU A 148 -2.98 6.44 -4.10
N GLU A 149 -2.44 6.26 -2.90
CA GLU A 149 -3.23 6.23 -1.66
C GLU A 149 -4.02 7.52 -1.46
N ASN A 150 -3.34 8.67 -1.63
CA ASN A 150 -3.96 9.98 -1.57
C ASN A 150 -5.07 10.11 -2.63
N LYS A 151 -4.81 9.64 -3.86
CA LYS A 151 -5.78 9.72 -4.95
C LYS A 151 -7.02 8.88 -4.68
N LEU A 152 -6.83 7.65 -4.22
CA LEU A 152 -7.94 6.75 -3.87
C LEU A 152 -8.75 7.30 -2.70
N HIS A 153 -8.10 7.83 -1.66
CA HIS A 153 -8.78 8.45 -0.53
C HIS A 153 -9.63 9.65 -0.96
N GLU A 154 -9.09 10.54 -1.81
CA GLU A 154 -9.83 11.66 -2.40
C GLU A 154 -11.08 11.19 -3.16
N MET A 155 -10.92 10.16 -4.01
CA MET A 155 -12.04 9.61 -4.80
C MET A 155 -13.10 8.94 -3.92
N VAL A 156 -12.70 8.25 -2.86
CA VAL A 156 -13.62 7.65 -1.89
C VAL A 156 -14.37 8.72 -1.10
N CYS A 157 -13.66 9.71 -0.55
CA CYS A 157 -14.29 10.75 0.27
C CYS A 157 -15.14 11.74 -0.52
N SER A 158 -14.92 11.86 -1.83
CA SER A 158 -15.81 12.60 -2.74
C SER A 158 -16.95 11.77 -3.33
N GLY A 159 -17.02 10.46 -3.03
CA GLY A 159 -18.04 9.55 -3.53
C GLY A 159 -17.89 9.14 -5.00
N GLN A 160 -16.73 9.43 -5.61
CA GLN A 160 -16.41 9.01 -6.98
C GLN A 160 -16.01 7.54 -7.09
N LEU A 161 -15.55 6.94 -5.99
CA LEU A 161 -15.14 5.55 -5.91
C LEU A 161 -15.70 4.91 -4.64
N ASP A 162 -16.23 3.69 -4.76
CA ASP A 162 -16.66 2.92 -3.60
C ASP A 162 -15.44 2.43 -2.79
N LEU A 163 -15.54 2.46 -1.45
CA LEU A 163 -14.45 2.10 -0.55
C LEU A 163 -13.99 0.65 -0.78
N ALA A 164 -14.92 -0.31 -0.92
CA ALA A 164 -14.56 -1.70 -1.13
C ALA A 164 -13.87 -1.90 -2.50
N THR A 165 -14.25 -1.11 -3.51
CA THR A 165 -13.56 -1.09 -4.80
C THR A 165 -12.14 -0.55 -4.67
N ALA A 166 -11.93 0.57 -3.97
CA ALA A 166 -10.60 1.12 -3.73
C ALA A 166 -9.69 0.13 -2.97
N GLN A 167 -10.21 -0.50 -1.92
CA GLN A 167 -9.52 -1.52 -1.13
C GLN A 167 -9.14 -2.74 -1.98
N HIS A 168 -10.08 -3.26 -2.78
CA HIS A 168 -9.84 -4.40 -3.65
C HIS A 168 -8.76 -4.10 -4.69
N GLU A 169 -8.82 -2.94 -5.34
CA GLU A 169 -7.89 -2.60 -6.42
C GLU A 169 -6.47 -2.36 -5.92
N ILE A 170 -6.29 -1.62 -4.83
CA ILE A 170 -4.94 -1.41 -4.27
C ILE A 170 -4.34 -2.71 -3.71
N ALA A 171 -5.17 -3.59 -3.12
CA ALA A 171 -4.69 -4.87 -2.58
C ALA A 171 -4.35 -5.91 -3.66
N THR A 172 -5.00 -5.82 -4.83
CA THR A 172 -4.80 -6.80 -5.92
C THR A 172 -3.53 -6.51 -6.71
N ASP A 173 -3.35 -5.25 -7.13
CA ASP A 173 -2.21 -4.79 -7.94
C ASP A 173 -2.16 -3.26 -7.86
N TRP A 174 -1.38 -2.75 -6.92
CA TRP A 174 -1.32 -1.31 -6.68
C TRP A 174 -0.67 -0.56 -7.85
N ILE A 175 0.20 -1.22 -8.64
CA ILE A 175 0.81 -0.61 -9.82
C ILE A 175 -0.23 -0.44 -10.93
N ALA A 176 -1.06 -1.45 -11.19
CA ALA A 176 -2.17 -1.37 -12.13
C ALA A 176 -3.21 -0.35 -11.67
N ALA A 177 -3.51 -0.29 -10.37
CA ALA A 177 -4.37 0.75 -9.81
C ALA A 177 -3.79 2.15 -10.06
N TYR A 178 -2.48 2.38 -9.81
CA TYR A 178 -1.83 3.65 -10.15
C TYR A 178 -2.04 4.00 -11.62
N LYS A 179 -1.70 3.08 -12.52
CA LYS A 179 -1.84 3.30 -13.96
C LYS A 179 -3.27 3.64 -14.37
N LYS A 180 -4.25 2.96 -13.77
CA LYS A 180 -5.67 3.18 -14.00
C LYS A 180 -6.12 4.58 -13.57
N TYR A 181 -5.80 5.01 -12.35
CA TYR A 181 -6.31 6.25 -11.77
C TYR A 181 -5.52 7.50 -12.18
N PHE A 182 -4.25 7.35 -12.57
CA PHE A 182 -3.44 8.43 -13.13
C PHE A 182 -3.41 8.45 -14.66
N HIS A 183 -4.04 7.47 -15.32
CA HIS A 183 -4.08 7.33 -16.78
C HIS A 183 -2.70 7.38 -17.44
N THR A 184 -1.75 6.64 -16.88
CA THR A 184 -0.33 6.65 -17.29
C THR A 184 0.28 5.27 -17.14
N ASP A 185 1.28 4.91 -17.95
CA ASP A 185 2.04 3.67 -17.80
C ASP A 185 3.29 3.81 -16.91
N GLN A 186 3.63 5.04 -16.55
CA GLN A 186 4.80 5.39 -15.75
C GLN A 186 4.40 6.34 -14.61
N PRO A 187 5.10 6.31 -13.46
CA PRO A 187 4.92 7.32 -12.42
C PRO A 187 5.07 8.72 -13.01
N LEU A 188 4.19 9.64 -12.60
CA LEU A 188 4.27 11.01 -13.07
C LEU A 188 5.61 11.63 -12.63
N ALA A 189 6.29 12.29 -13.58
CA ALA A 189 7.63 12.80 -13.36
C ALA A 189 7.60 13.96 -12.36
N GLY A 190 8.05 13.67 -11.14
CA GLY A 190 7.90 14.52 -9.97
C GLY A 190 6.70 14.05 -9.16
N GLY A 191 6.95 13.48 -7.98
CA GLY A 191 5.95 13.37 -6.91
C GLY A 191 5.60 14.77 -6.39
N GLY A 192 5.09 15.59 -7.29
CA GLY A 192 5.14 17.05 -7.30
C GLY A 192 5.18 17.54 -8.74
N PHE A 193 4.06 18.11 -9.20
CA PHE A 193 3.95 18.84 -10.47
C PHE A 193 5.17 19.78 -10.66
N GLN A 194 5.92 19.60 -11.75
CA GLN A 194 7.16 20.35 -12.02
C GLN A 194 6.87 21.82 -12.37
N THR A 195 7.72 22.74 -11.89
CA THR A 195 8.42 23.66 -12.78
C THR A 195 9.86 23.94 -12.32
N ALA A 196 10.79 23.65 -13.24
CA ALA A 196 12.09 24.28 -13.50
C ALA A 196 13.08 24.53 -12.34
N GLY A 197 13.96 23.55 -12.13
CA GLY A 197 15.41 23.72 -12.18
C GLY A 197 16.10 24.61 -11.13
N TYR A 198 16.67 24.00 -10.09
CA TYR A 198 17.94 24.48 -9.54
C TYR A 198 18.76 23.33 -8.94
N THR A 199 19.90 23.07 -9.58
CA THR A 199 20.92 22.10 -9.18
C THR A 199 21.49 22.50 -7.80
N ARG A 200 21.55 21.55 -6.86
CA ARG A 200 22.12 21.78 -5.51
C ARG A 200 23.63 21.99 -5.59
N HIS A 201 24.07 23.24 -5.75
CA HIS A 201 25.42 23.63 -5.31
C HIS A 201 25.43 23.79 -3.80
N ARG A 202 26.12 22.88 -3.14
CA ARG A 202 26.51 22.95 -1.72
C ARG A 202 27.34 24.23 -1.50
N ARG A 203 26.71 25.34 -1.12
CA ARG A 203 27.42 26.56 -0.71
C ARG A 203 27.37 26.77 0.80
N ARG A 204 28.60 26.71 1.32
CA ARG A 204 29.15 27.27 2.56
C ARG A 204 28.41 28.52 3.03
N ARG A 205 28.20 28.61 4.36
CA ARG A 205 27.69 29.78 5.08
C ARG A 205 28.55 31.01 4.77
N GLU A 206 28.07 31.93 3.94
CA GLU A 206 28.52 33.33 3.97
C GLU A 206 27.34 34.27 3.69
N ASN A 207 27.24 35.30 4.54
CA ASN A 207 26.26 36.39 4.55
C ASN A 207 25.96 36.96 3.17
N PHE A 208 24.69 37.02 2.77
CA PHE A 208 24.21 38.04 1.82
C PHE A 208 22.79 38.50 2.20
N GLN A 209 22.60 39.81 2.11
CA GLN A 209 21.44 40.61 2.53
C GLN A 209 20.14 40.21 1.80
N PRO A 210 18.96 40.45 2.41
CA PRO A 210 17.69 40.00 1.86
C PRO A 210 17.31 40.87 0.66
N LEU A 211 17.19 40.25 -0.51
CA LEU A 211 16.40 40.83 -1.60
C LEU A 211 14.93 40.55 -1.27
N THR A 212 14.19 41.62 -1.04
CA THR A 212 12.74 41.62 -0.95
C THR A 212 12.16 41.18 -2.29
N SER A 213 11.76 39.92 -2.42
CA SER A 213 10.82 39.51 -3.47
C SER A 213 9.42 39.95 -3.05
N THR A 214 8.71 40.58 -3.98
CA THR A 214 7.36 41.10 -3.79
C THR A 214 6.34 39.97 -3.64
N PRO A 215 5.15 40.23 -3.05
CA PRO A 215 4.15 39.19 -2.76
C PRO A 215 3.55 38.46 -3.97
N GLU A 216 3.90 38.83 -5.20
CA GLU A 216 3.29 38.31 -6.43
C GLU A 216 3.95 37.03 -6.97
N GLU A 217 5.18 36.67 -6.57
CA GLU A 217 5.87 35.50 -7.14
C GLU A 217 5.44 34.13 -6.57
N ASN A 218 4.67 34.10 -5.47
CA ASN A 218 4.14 32.85 -4.89
C ASN A 218 2.63 32.62 -5.14
N GLY A 219 2.07 33.27 -6.17
CA GLY A 219 0.72 32.95 -6.67
C GLY A 219 -0.46 33.26 -5.73
N GLY A 220 -0.23 33.88 -4.57
CA GLY A 220 -1.26 34.21 -3.56
C GLY A 220 -1.65 35.69 -3.45
N GLY A 221 -1.25 36.51 -4.43
CA GLY A 221 -1.35 37.97 -4.40
C GLY A 221 -2.74 38.55 -4.69
N ASN A 222 -3.81 38.12 -4.00
CA ASN A 222 -5.16 38.70 -4.11
C ASN A 222 -5.98 38.60 -2.80
N GLY A 223 -5.33 38.66 -1.63
CA GLY A 223 -6.03 38.49 -0.35
C GLY A 223 -6.45 37.05 -0.05
N GLN A 224 -5.79 36.08 -0.69
CA GLN A 224 -6.02 34.66 -0.46
C GLN A 224 -5.23 34.18 0.77
N VAL A 225 -5.84 33.27 1.54
CA VAL A 225 -5.24 32.55 2.65
C VAL A 225 -4.79 31.17 2.18
N TRP A 226 -3.71 30.66 2.76
CA TRP A 226 -3.28 29.28 2.57
C TRP A 226 -3.96 28.42 3.62
N VAL A 227 -4.88 27.54 3.22
CA VAL A 227 -5.53 26.59 4.13
C VAL A 227 -4.72 25.30 4.17
N ASN A 228 -4.59 24.72 5.36
CA ASN A 228 -4.04 23.41 5.57
C ASN A 228 -5.21 22.44 5.83
N THR A 229 -5.53 21.66 4.79
CA THR A 229 -6.66 20.71 4.76
C THR A 229 -6.60 19.65 5.86
N ARG A 230 -5.39 19.35 6.37
CA ARG A 230 -5.18 18.36 7.43
C ARG A 230 -5.46 18.89 8.85
N SER A 231 -5.11 20.14 9.12
CA SER A 231 -5.18 20.74 10.46
C SER A 231 -6.40 21.62 10.69
N GLY A 232 -7.15 21.94 9.63
CA GLY A 232 -8.29 22.86 9.72
C GLY A 232 -7.86 24.31 9.97
N LYS A 233 -6.61 24.67 9.64
CA LYS A 233 -6.03 26.00 9.87
C LYS A 233 -5.72 26.75 8.58
N TYR A 234 -5.90 28.07 8.58
CA TYR A 234 -5.45 28.92 7.48
C TYR A 234 -4.44 29.99 7.91
N PHE A 235 -3.58 30.37 6.98
CA PHE A 235 -2.47 31.29 7.16
C PHE A 235 -2.57 32.45 6.17
N HIS A 236 -2.21 33.66 6.58
CA HIS A 236 -2.12 34.85 5.74
C HIS A 236 -0.73 34.98 5.09
N ALA A 237 -0.66 35.76 4.02
CA ALA A 237 0.59 36.11 3.38
C ALA A 237 1.56 36.75 4.39
N GLY A 238 2.79 36.25 4.45
CA GLY A 238 3.81 36.63 5.43
C GLY A 238 3.97 35.64 6.60
N SER A 239 3.00 34.74 6.81
CA SER A 239 3.17 33.62 7.73
C SER A 239 4.21 32.62 7.21
N PRO A 240 5.09 32.05 8.05
CA PRO A 240 6.05 31.02 7.63
C PRO A 240 5.38 29.74 7.07
N TYR A 241 4.09 29.54 7.32
CA TYR A 241 3.34 28.38 6.87
C TYR A 241 2.50 28.64 5.62
N TYR A 242 2.44 29.89 5.13
CA TYR A 242 1.72 30.26 3.91
C TYR A 242 2.39 29.61 2.68
N GLY A 243 1.66 28.76 1.95
CA GLY A 243 2.19 28.07 0.76
C GLY A 243 3.17 26.92 1.04
N ASN A 244 3.47 26.64 2.31
CA ASN A 244 4.63 25.81 2.68
C ASN A 244 4.27 24.44 3.29
N THR A 245 2.99 24.13 3.48
CA THR A 245 2.58 22.83 4.05
C THR A 245 2.33 21.80 2.97
N LYS A 246 2.73 20.54 3.19
CA LYS A 246 2.58 19.44 2.20
C LYS A 246 1.16 19.22 1.68
N GLN A 247 0.15 19.62 2.46
CA GLN A 247 -1.27 19.50 2.12
C GLN A 247 -1.92 20.86 2.41
N GLY A 248 -2.26 21.59 1.37
CA GLY A 248 -2.90 22.90 1.47
C GLY A 248 -3.28 23.49 0.13
N GLU A 249 -4.18 24.46 0.16
CA GLU A 249 -4.74 25.12 -1.01
C GLU A 249 -4.93 26.62 -0.74
N TYR A 250 -4.99 27.42 -1.80
CA TYR A 250 -5.31 28.85 -1.70
C TYR A 250 -6.81 29.07 -1.78
N LEU A 251 -7.40 29.64 -0.74
CA LEU A 251 -8.79 30.08 -0.71
C LEU A 251 -8.88 31.56 -0.37
N THR A 252 -10.00 32.20 -0.66
CA THR A 252 -10.28 33.47 0.02
C THR A 252 -10.52 33.21 1.52
N GLU A 253 -10.26 34.19 2.38
CA GLU A 253 -10.55 34.04 3.81
C GLU A 253 -12.02 33.69 4.06
N GLU A 254 -12.94 34.29 3.28
CA GLU A 254 -14.37 33.99 3.36
C GLU A 254 -14.67 32.54 3.00
N GLN A 255 -14.08 32.01 1.91
CA GLN A 255 -14.24 30.60 1.53
C GLN A 255 -13.65 29.66 2.57
N ALA A 256 -12.48 30.00 3.14
CA ALA A 256 -11.88 29.23 4.20
C ALA A 256 -12.80 29.15 5.43
N GLN A 257 -13.40 30.27 5.84
CA GLN A 257 -14.34 30.30 6.96
C GLN A 257 -15.66 29.56 6.65
N GLN A 258 -16.21 29.72 5.44
CA GLN A 258 -17.39 28.96 5.00
C GLN A 258 -17.16 27.45 4.99
N GLN A 259 -15.93 27.02 4.66
CA GLN A 259 -15.51 25.62 4.69
C GLN A 259 -15.06 25.14 6.10
N GLY A 260 -15.19 25.97 7.13
CA GLY A 260 -14.94 25.59 8.53
C GLY A 260 -13.48 25.68 8.97
N TYR A 261 -12.58 26.25 8.16
CA TYR A 261 -11.21 26.51 8.55
C TYR A 261 -11.12 27.69 9.54
N THR A 262 -10.15 27.62 10.45
CA THR A 262 -9.94 28.65 11.48
C THR A 262 -8.56 29.30 11.34
N PRO A 263 -8.40 30.59 11.67
CA PRO A 263 -7.09 31.23 11.55
C PRO A 263 -6.07 30.59 12.51
N ALA A 264 -4.83 30.42 12.06
CA ALA A 264 -3.73 30.05 12.97
C ALA A 264 -3.47 31.20 13.96
N ARG A 265 -3.17 30.88 15.22
CA ARG A 265 -2.93 31.88 16.29
C ARG A 265 -1.58 32.56 16.10
N GLY A 266 -1.52 33.88 16.28
CA GLY A 266 -0.27 34.66 16.33
C GLY A 266 0.28 35.07 14.96
N GLN A 267 -0.62 35.41 14.03
CA GLN A 267 -0.27 35.93 12.70
C GLN A 267 -0.19 37.44 12.69
#